data_AF-A0A2R6T660-F1
#
_entry.id   AF-A0A2R6T660-F1
#
_cell.length_a   1.000
_cell.length_b   1.000
_cell.length_c   1.000
_cell.angle_alpha   90.00
_cell.angle_beta   90.00
_cell.angle_gamma   90.00
#
_symmetry.space_group_name_H-M   'P 1'
#
loop_
_entity.id
_entity.type
_entity.pdbx_description
1 polymer ?
#
loop_
_entity_poly.entity_id
_entity_poly.type
_entity_poly.pdbx_seq_one_letter_code
_entity_poly.pdbx_strand_id
1 'polypeptide(L)'
;PLLGVFGAGMGLVDPVINDLITDLASEESLGGITAIYNTMKYVGQTAAPVTLGYLLIYYERPVTFLVSGSFGIFIAMIALIYLGYKK
;
A
#
# COMPACT_ATOMS: atom_id res chain seq x y z
N PRO A 1 -13.58 -0.20 -16.43
CA PRO A 1 -12.33 -0.95 -16.71
C PRO A 1 -11.23 -0.68 -15.64
N LEU A 2 -10.80 0.57 -15.45
CA LEU A 2 -9.70 0.90 -14.51
C LEU A 2 -10.03 0.63 -13.03
N LEU A 3 -11.24 0.94 -12.58
CA LEU A 3 -11.70 0.59 -11.23
C LEU A 3 -11.72 -0.92 -10.98
N GLY A 4 -11.97 -1.72 -12.03
CA GLY A 4 -11.91 -3.18 -11.94
C GLY A 4 -10.48 -3.68 -11.75
N VAL A 5 -9.51 -3.10 -12.46
CA VAL A 5 -8.08 -3.40 -12.28
C VAL A 5 -7.61 -3.00 -10.88
N PHE A 6 -8.00 -1.81 -10.42
CA PHE A 6 -7.70 -1.35 -9.06
C PHE A 6 -8.29 -2.29 -8.00
N GLY A 7 -9.57 -2.63 -8.11
CA GLY A 7 -10.25 -3.54 -7.18
C GLY A 7 -9.65 -4.95 -7.19
N ALA A 8 -9.30 -5.47 -8.36
CA ALA A 8 -8.61 -6.76 -8.46
C ALA A 8 -7.23 -6.73 -7.79
N GLY A 9 -6.44 -5.67 -8.02
CA GLY A 9 -5.15 -5.49 -7.35
C GLY A 9 -5.29 -5.41 -5.83
N MET A 10 -6.26 -4.61 -5.34
CA MET A 10 -6.54 -4.51 -3.90
C MET A 10 -6.97 -5.85 -3.31
N GLY A 11 -7.85 -6.59 -4.00
CA GLY A 11 -8.30 -7.92 -3.59
C GLY A 11 -7.21 -8.99 -3.59
N LEU A 12 -6.15 -8.82 -4.40
CA LEU A 12 -4.99 -9.71 -4.39
C LEU A 12 -3.99 -9.35 -3.28
N VAL A 13 -3.81 -8.07 -3.00
CA VAL A 13 -2.76 -7.58 -2.08
C VAL A 13 -3.23 -7.57 -0.63
N ASP A 14 -4.41 -7.00 -0.35
CA ASP A 14 -4.85 -6.77 1.04
C ASP A 14 -5.00 -8.09 1.83
N PRO A 15 -5.67 -9.16 1.33
CA PRO A 15 -5.78 -10.41 2.07
C PRO A 15 -4.43 -11.08 2.30
N VAL A 16 -3.55 -11.11 1.28
CA VAL A 16 -2.24 -11.76 1.36
C VAL A 16 -1.32 -11.06 2.38
N ILE A 17 -1.34 -9.73 2.44
CA ILE A 17 -0.57 -8.99 3.46
C ILE A 17 -1.12 -9.27 4.86
N ASN A 18 -2.45 -9.28 5.04
CA ASN A 18 -3.03 -9.57 6.35
C ASN A 18 -2.67 -10.98 6.83
N ASP A 19 -2.76 -11.98 5.95
CA ASP A 19 -2.38 -13.37 6.23
C ASP A 19 -0.89 -13.48 6.60
N LEU A 20 -0.01 -12.80 5.84
CA LEU A 20 1.42 -12.75 6.14
C LEU A 20 1.72 -12.14 7.52
N ILE A 21 0.99 -11.09 7.91
CA ILE A 21 1.15 -10.46 9.22
C ILE A 21 0.71 -11.41 10.34
N THR A 22 -0.39 -12.13 10.16
CA THR A 22 -0.88 -13.10 11.15
C THR A 22 0.04 -14.32 11.27
N ASP A 23 0.60 -14.79 10.16
CA ASP A 23 1.49 -15.96 10.13
C ASP A 23 2.87 -15.68 10.74
N LEU A 24 3.39 -14.45 10.58
CA LEU A 24 4.71 -14.08 11.10
C LEU A 24 4.69 -13.64 12.57
N ALA A 25 3.52 -13.26 13.09
CA ALA A 25 3.37 -12.81 14.46
C ALA A 25 3.26 -13.98 15.45
N SER A 26 3.88 -13.87 16.62
CA SER A 26 3.61 -14.81 17.71
C SER A 26 2.23 -14.57 18.31
N GLU A 27 1.59 -15.60 18.87
CA GLU A 27 0.25 -15.49 19.47
C GLU A 27 0.18 -14.36 20.52
N GLU A 28 1.23 -14.20 21.32
CA GLU A 28 1.32 -13.17 22.36
C GLU A 28 1.44 -11.73 21.81
N SER A 29 1.98 -11.57 20.59
CA SER A 29 2.26 -10.25 19.99
C SER A 29 1.37 -9.89 18.80
N LEU A 30 0.50 -10.81 18.37
CA LEU A 30 -0.37 -10.66 17.21
C LEU A 30 -1.16 -9.36 17.21
N GLY A 31 -1.76 -9.01 18.36
CA GLY A 31 -2.53 -7.77 18.50
C GLY A 31 -1.66 -6.52 18.30
N GLY A 32 -0.44 -6.51 18.85
CA GLY A 32 0.49 -5.38 18.74
C GLY A 32 1.02 -5.20 17.33
N ILE A 33 1.44 -6.30 16.67
CA ILE A 33 1.93 -6.27 15.29
C ILE A 33 0.80 -5.83 14.34
N THR A 34 -0.41 -6.37 14.51
CA THR A 34 -1.59 -5.97 13.73
C THR A 34 -1.94 -4.49 13.95
N ALA A 35 -1.83 -3.99 15.18
CA ALA A 35 -2.07 -2.58 15.47
C ALA A 35 -1.07 -1.68 14.74
N ILE A 36 0.24 -1.99 14.81
CA ILE A 36 1.28 -1.22 14.11
C ILE A 36 1.04 -1.23 12.60
N TYR A 37 0.75 -2.41 12.03
CA TYR A 37 0.44 -2.54 10.60
C TYR A 37 -0.74 -1.64 10.19
N ASN A 38 -1.86 -1.71 10.93
CA ASN A 38 -3.03 -0.89 10.64
C ASN A 38 -2.75 0.60 10.83
N THR A 39 -1.98 1.00 11.85
CA THR A 39 -1.55 2.39 12.04
C THR A 39 -0.80 2.88 10.81
N MET A 40 0.17 2.12 10.30
CA MET A 40 0.92 2.52 9.10
C MET A 40 0.04 2.60 7.85
N LYS A 41 -0.91 1.67 7.69
CA LYS A 41 -1.93 1.74 6.61
C LYS A 41 -2.73 3.05 6.69
N TYR A 42 -3.22 3.41 7.87
CA TYR A 42 -4.02 4.63 8.06
C TYR A 42 -3.21 5.91 7.93
N VAL A 43 -1.94 5.92 8.33
CA VAL A 43 -1.02 7.04 8.07
C VAL A 43 -0.91 7.29 6.57
N GLY A 44 -0.67 6.24 5.77
CA GLY A 44 -0.64 6.35 4.31
C GLY A 44 -1.95 6.85 3.72
N GLN A 45 -3.09 6.28 4.15
CA GLN A 45 -4.41 6.71 3.69
C GLN A 45 -4.76 8.16 4.05
N THR A 46 -4.27 8.65 5.19
CA THR A 46 -4.49 10.03 5.63
C THR A 46 -3.57 11.01 4.89
N ALA A 47 -2.31 10.61 4.65
CA ALA A 47 -1.36 11.40 3.89
C ALA A 47 -1.73 11.52 2.40
N ALA A 48 -2.39 10.51 1.84
CA ALA A 48 -2.71 10.46 0.42
C ALA A 48 -3.61 11.63 -0.07
N PRO A 49 -4.75 11.97 0.58
CA PRO A 49 -5.53 13.16 0.21
C PRO A 49 -4.75 14.46 0.29
N VAL A 50 -3.89 14.62 1.30
CA VAL A 50 -3.09 15.85 1.48
C VAL A 50 -2.07 15.97 0.34
N THR A 51 -1.33 14.90 0.07
CA THR A 51 -0.26 14.89 -0.94
C THR A 51 -0.79 14.89 -2.37
N LEU A 52 -1.74 14.02 -2.69
CA LEU A 52 -2.35 13.95 -4.01
C LEU A 52 -3.29 15.13 -4.27
N GLY A 53 -3.94 15.66 -3.23
CA GLY A 53 -4.74 16.89 -3.31
C GLY A 53 -3.87 18.11 -3.62
N TYR A 54 -2.69 18.23 -3.00
CA TYR A 54 -1.70 19.25 -3.38
C TYR A 54 -1.32 19.13 -4.86
N LEU A 55 -0.98 17.92 -5.33
CA LEU A 55 -0.66 17.71 -6.75
C LEU A 55 -1.82 18.11 -7.66
N LEU A 56 -3.06 17.78 -7.28
CA LEU A 56 -4.25 18.10 -8.06
C LEU A 56 -4.54 19.62 -8.15
N ILE A 57 -4.15 20.40 -7.14
CA ILE A 57 -4.33 21.86 -7.14
C ILE A 57 -3.34 22.55 -8.06
N TYR A 58 -2.09 22.10 -8.07
CA TYR A 58 -1.00 22.79 -8.80
C TYR A 58 -0.68 22.18 -10.17
N TYR A 59 -1.11 20.95 -10.43
CA TYR A 59 -0.86 20.24 -11.68
C TYR A 59 -2.16 19.69 -12.29
N GLU A 60 -2.07 19.29 -13.56
CA GLU A 60 -3.20 18.69 -14.24
C GLU A 60 -3.52 17.29 -13.69
N ARG A 61 -4.79 16.89 -13.77
CA ARG A 61 -5.28 15.57 -13.33
C ARG A 61 -4.39 14.39 -13.78
N PRO A 62 -3.92 14.29 -15.04
CA PRO A 62 -3.11 13.17 -15.47
C PRO A 62 -1.80 13.03 -14.68
N VAL A 63 -1.21 14.15 -14.26
CA VAL A 63 0.05 14.15 -13.49
C VAL A 63 -0.16 13.48 -12.13
N THR A 64 -1.25 13.80 -11.41
CA THR A 64 -1.57 13.19 -10.11
C THR A 64 -1.74 11.67 -10.21
N PHE A 65 -2.38 11.19 -11.28
CA PHE A 65 -2.55 9.75 -11.51
C PHE A 65 -1.24 9.06 -11.91
N LEU A 66 -0.42 9.70 -12.75
CA LEU A 66 0.89 9.16 -13.13
C LEU A 66 1.85 9.08 -11.94
N VAL A 67 1.88 10.11 -11.09
CA VAL A 67 2.72 10.13 -9.89
C VAL A 67 2.28 9.04 -8.91
N SER A 68 0.98 8.93 -8.61
CA SER A 68 0.48 7.90 -7.68
C SER A 68 0.67 6.48 -8.21
N GLY A 69 0.42 6.24 -9.51
CA GLY A 69 0.66 4.95 -10.14
C GLY A 69 2.15 4.56 -10.16
N SER A 70 3.03 5.50 -10.52
CA SER A 70 4.48 5.27 -10.55
C SER A 70 5.03 5.00 -9.14
N PHE A 71 4.53 5.73 -8.13
CA PHE A 71 4.87 5.47 -6.73
C PHE A 71 4.44 4.08 -6.28
N GLY A 72 3.22 3.64 -6.64
CA GLY A 72 2.75 2.28 -6.36
C GLY A 72 3.65 1.19 -6.97
N ILE A 73 4.03 1.35 -8.24
CA ILE A 73 4.96 0.45 -8.93
C ILE A 73 6.33 0.45 -8.25
N PHE A 74 6.85 1.63 -7.86
CA PHE A 74 8.12 1.76 -7.17
C PHE A 74 8.14 1.00 -5.83
N ILE A 75 7.10 1.16 -5.01
CA ILE A 75 6.96 0.42 -3.74
C ILE A 75 6.84 -1.09 -4.01
N ALA A 76 6.09 -1.52 -5.03
CA ALA A 76 5.99 -2.92 -5.40
C ALA A 76 7.36 -3.51 -5.82
N MET A 77 8.17 -2.77 -6.58
CA MET A 77 9.53 -3.20 -6.93
C MET A 77 10.42 -3.35 -5.70
N ILE A 78 10.38 -2.40 -4.77
CA ILE A 78 11.10 -2.49 -3.49
C ILE A 78 10.68 -3.77 -2.76
N ALA A 79 9.37 -3.99 -2.59
CA ALA A 79 8.86 -5.17 -1.90
C ALA A 79 9.33 -6.46 -2.57
N LEU A 80 9.30 -6.54 -3.90
CA LEU A 80 9.78 -7.71 -4.65
C LEU A 80 11.29 -7.95 -4.45
N ILE A 81 12.11 -6.90 -4.42
CA ILE A 81 13.55 -7.04 -4.17
C ILE A 81 13.80 -7.59 -2.76
N TYR A 82 13.11 -7.05 -1.75
CA TYR A 82 13.26 -7.51 -0.37
C TYR A 82 12.77 -8.95 -0.17
N LEU A 83 11.65 -9.31 -0.78
CA LEU A 83 11.15 -10.70 -0.74
C LEU A 83 12.04 -11.65 -1.51
N GLY A 84 12.60 -11.22 -2.64
CA GLY A 84 13.57 -11.98 -3.44
C GLY A 84 14.88 -12.25 -2.70
N TYR A 85 15.32 -11.33 -1.84
CA TYR A 85 16.52 -11.50 -1.00
C TYR A 85 16.30 -12.45 0.19
N LYS A 86 15.05 -12.64 0.61
CA LYS A 86 14.69 -13.50 1.76
C LYS A 86 14.41 -14.95 1.36
N LYS A 87 14.38 -15.27 0.06
CA LYS A 87 14.35 -16.62 -0.49
C LYS A 87 15.78 -17.17 -0.62
#